data_AF-W6A7N2-F1
#
_entry.id   AF-W6A7N2-F1
#
_cell.length_a   1.000
_cell.length_b   1.000
_cell.length_c   1.000
_cell.angle_alpha   90.00
_cell.angle_beta   90.00
_cell.angle_gamma   90.00
#
_symmetry.space_group_name_H-M   'P 1'
#
loop_
_entity.id
_entity.type
_entity.pdbx_description
1 polymer ?
#
loop_
_entity_poly.entity_id
_entity_poly.type
_entity_poly.pdbx_seq_one_letter_code
_entity_poly.pdbx_strand_id
1 'polypeptide(L)'
;MNDSKNILSNSSNQLIHIIYHQSIPDQFVLEWQKETKFDLNCDYQKFLKFVKINFNVDFKFEDPKSISKGKWVSTRENDIMLMETRKDKLLCQYIKSYNDYVSIDKGDLMPRFTLECRKLYLQQNEDMKKIEQEFKNQNAELENLKSILKDSGLEIKNIFKKIDYRFETNILTVGDIKKIKLLINTNIKFISGNDEILKIEKLESSLQEGSEFNIHALKSGKTKIIFIAINYEALEIEILIN
;
A
#
# COMPACT_ATOMS: atom_id res chain seq x y z
N MET A 1 -10.93 -58.26 7.67
CA MET A 1 -12.00 -57.27 7.94
C MET A 1 -11.63 -56.61 9.26
N ASN A 2 -10.84 -55.55 9.18
CA ASN A 2 -11.27 -54.15 9.22
C ASN A 2 -11.84 -53.77 10.57
N ASP A 3 -10.99 -53.22 11.43
CA ASP A 3 -11.40 -52.14 12.33
C ASP A 3 -10.29 -51.10 12.33
N SER A 4 -10.43 -50.18 11.38
CA SER A 4 -9.60 -49.00 11.21
C SER A 4 -9.68 -48.15 12.47
N LYS A 5 -8.52 -47.89 13.07
CA LYS A 5 -8.32 -46.82 14.04
C LYS A 5 -8.66 -45.48 13.38
N ASN A 6 -9.90 -45.03 13.49
CA ASN A 6 -10.24 -43.64 13.23
C ASN A 6 -9.75 -42.80 14.42
N ILE A 7 -8.55 -42.28 14.25
CA ILE A 7 -8.06 -41.10 14.96
C ILE A 7 -9.00 -39.97 14.53
N LEU A 8 -10.02 -39.69 15.35
CA LEU A 8 -10.74 -38.43 15.28
C LEU A 8 -9.72 -37.34 15.63
N SER A 9 -9.21 -36.70 14.59
CA SER A 9 -8.44 -35.48 14.69
C SER A 9 -9.24 -34.48 15.52
N ASN A 10 -8.58 -33.91 16.53
CA ASN A 10 -9.05 -32.74 17.25
C ASN A 10 -9.34 -31.62 16.24
N SER A 11 -10.60 -31.51 15.82
CA SER A 11 -11.12 -30.26 15.31
C SER A 11 -11.03 -29.27 16.47
N SER A 12 -10.10 -28.33 16.36
CA SER A 12 -9.99 -27.18 17.26
C SER A 12 -11.40 -26.64 17.53
N ASN A 13 -11.85 -26.70 18.78
CA ASN A 13 -13.02 -25.98 19.25
C ASN A 13 -12.75 -24.48 19.04
N GLN A 14 -13.03 -23.96 17.85
CA GLN A 14 -13.29 -22.54 17.69
C GLN A 14 -14.56 -22.29 18.48
N LEU A 15 -14.42 -21.59 19.60
CA LEU A 15 -15.52 -21.07 20.40
C LEU A 15 -16.33 -20.11 19.52
N ILE A 16 -17.28 -20.65 18.77
CA ILE A 16 -18.25 -19.85 18.01
C ILE A 16 -19.34 -19.46 19.00
N HIS A 17 -19.16 -18.31 19.66
CA HIS A 17 -20.21 -17.75 20.49
C HIS A 17 -21.25 -17.03 19.61
N ILE A 18 -22.52 -17.38 19.83
CA ILE A 18 -23.69 -16.70 19.26
C ILE A 18 -24.01 -15.55 20.21
N ILE A 19 -23.97 -14.32 19.69
CA ILE A 19 -24.15 -13.10 20.47
C ILE A 19 -25.65 -12.93 20.75
N TYR A 20 -26.03 -12.94 22.01
CA TYR A 20 -27.33 -12.41 22.43
C TYR A 20 -27.14 -10.93 22.75
N HIS A 21 -27.65 -10.06 21.87
CA HIS A 21 -27.73 -8.60 22.10
C HIS A 21 -28.72 -8.30 23.23
N GLN A 22 -28.35 -8.58 24.48
CA GLN A 22 -29.15 -8.22 25.64
C GLN A 22 -28.76 -6.82 26.11
N SER A 23 -29.78 -5.95 26.18
CA SER A 23 -29.79 -4.53 26.56
C SER A 23 -29.13 -3.55 25.58
N ILE A 24 -29.90 -3.21 24.52
CA ILE A 24 -29.60 -2.26 23.44
C ILE A 24 -28.34 -2.67 22.67
N PRO A 25 -28.47 -3.19 21.43
CA PRO A 25 -27.30 -3.38 20.58
C PRO A 25 -26.54 -2.06 20.56
N ASP A 26 -25.30 -2.04 21.04
CA ASP A 26 -24.49 -0.85 20.91
C ASP A 26 -24.42 -0.56 19.42
N GLN A 27 -25.11 0.49 18.99
CA GLN A 27 -25.24 0.88 17.59
C GLN A 27 -23.86 0.95 16.94
N PHE A 28 -22.85 1.32 17.73
CA PHE A 28 -21.45 1.33 17.32
C PHE A 28 -20.92 -0.06 16.95
N VAL A 29 -21.27 -1.14 17.66
CA VAL A 29 -20.88 -2.52 17.31
C VAL A 29 -21.56 -2.98 16.03
N LEU A 30 -22.86 -2.72 15.89
CA LEU A 30 -23.64 -3.16 14.72
C LEU A 30 -23.16 -2.54 13.39
N GLU A 31 -22.58 -1.35 13.45
CA GLU A 31 -22.13 -0.65 12.26
C GLU A 31 -20.86 -1.25 11.63
N TRP A 32 -20.01 -1.91 12.43
CA TRP A 32 -18.81 -2.57 11.92
C TRP A 32 -18.90 -4.11 11.96
N GLN A 33 -19.71 -4.70 12.85
CA GLN A 33 -19.94 -6.14 12.93
C GLN A 33 -21.35 -6.50 12.43
N LYS A 34 -21.42 -6.90 11.15
CA LYS A 34 -22.69 -7.27 10.47
C LYS A 34 -23.10 -8.72 10.70
N GLU A 35 -22.19 -9.55 11.20
CA GLU A 35 -22.40 -10.99 11.40
C GLU A 35 -22.84 -11.26 12.84
N THR A 36 -23.70 -12.27 13.02
CA THR A 36 -24.23 -12.66 14.34
C THR A 36 -23.25 -13.49 15.19
N LYS A 37 -22.07 -13.79 14.62
CA LYS A 37 -21.00 -14.55 15.25
C LYS A 37 -19.76 -13.68 15.27
N PHE A 38 -19.05 -13.66 16.40
CA PHE A 38 -17.80 -12.94 16.55
C PHE A 38 -16.66 -13.90 16.84
N ASP A 39 -15.56 -13.75 16.10
CA ASP A 39 -14.31 -14.48 16.33
C ASP A 39 -13.22 -13.50 16.78
N LEU A 40 -12.87 -13.60 18.06
CA LEU A 40 -11.83 -12.81 18.72
C LEU A 40 -10.49 -12.78 17.97
N ASN A 41 -10.15 -13.83 17.24
CA ASN A 41 -8.85 -13.96 16.59
C ASN A 41 -8.78 -13.26 15.24
N CYS A 42 -9.92 -12.96 14.60
CA CYS A 42 -9.92 -12.40 13.25
C CYS A 42 -10.81 -11.16 13.09
N ASP A 43 -11.84 -10.98 13.91
CA ASP A 43 -12.80 -9.89 13.73
C ASP A 43 -12.26 -8.52 14.15
N TYR A 44 -11.13 -8.47 14.86
CA TYR A 44 -10.39 -7.22 15.03
C TYR A 44 -9.97 -6.62 13.66
N GLN A 45 -9.72 -7.45 12.65
CA GLN A 45 -9.37 -6.98 11.31
C GLN A 45 -10.57 -6.31 10.62
N LYS A 46 -11.79 -6.79 10.88
CA LYS A 46 -13.03 -6.15 10.42
C LYS A 46 -13.16 -4.77 11.04
N PHE A 47 -12.92 -4.65 12.34
CA PHE A 47 -12.91 -3.36 13.04
C PHE A 47 -11.85 -2.40 12.50
N LEU A 48 -10.61 -2.85 12.32
CA LEU A 48 -9.52 -2.02 11.78
C LEU A 48 -9.81 -1.55 10.35
N LYS A 49 -10.38 -2.44 9.51
CA LYS A 49 -10.82 -2.08 8.15
C LYS A 49 -11.95 -1.04 8.19
N PHE A 50 -12.91 -1.18 9.09
CA PHE A 50 -13.97 -0.20 9.31
C PHE A 50 -13.38 1.16 9.71
N VAL A 51 -12.45 1.19 10.66
CA VAL A 51 -11.79 2.43 11.11
C VAL A 51 -11.03 3.09 9.96
N LYS A 52 -10.29 2.31 9.17
CA LYS A 52 -9.57 2.83 8.00
C LYS A 52 -10.50 3.46 6.96
N ILE A 53 -11.63 2.83 6.66
CA ILE A 53 -12.58 3.34 5.66
C ILE A 53 -13.30 4.60 6.16
N ASN A 54 -13.77 4.62 7.41
CA ASN A 54 -14.66 5.68 7.91
C ASN A 54 -13.92 6.86 8.56
N PHE A 55 -12.71 6.63 9.04
CA PHE A 55 -11.92 7.62 9.79
C PHE A 55 -10.55 7.90 9.18
N ASN A 56 -10.16 7.16 8.13
CA ASN A 56 -8.85 7.25 7.48
C ASN A 56 -7.66 7.12 8.45
N VAL A 57 -7.84 6.29 9.48
CA VAL A 57 -6.83 5.99 10.50
C VAL A 57 -6.42 4.54 10.31
N ASP A 58 -5.10 4.30 10.25
CA ASP A 58 -4.54 2.95 10.22
C ASP A 58 -4.07 2.52 11.60
N PHE A 59 -3.78 1.23 11.74
CA PHE A 59 -3.26 0.66 12.98
C PHE A 59 -1.95 -0.07 12.70
N LYS A 60 -0.88 0.38 13.35
CA LYS A 60 0.43 -0.25 13.26
C LYS A 60 0.62 -1.18 14.46
N PHE A 61 0.75 -2.46 14.17
CA PHE A 61 1.17 -3.45 15.16
C PHE A 61 2.64 -3.26 15.50
N GLU A 62 2.96 -3.18 16.79
CA GLU A 62 4.35 -3.29 17.27
C GLU A 62 4.70 -4.75 17.55
N ASP A 63 3.70 -5.57 17.87
CA ASP A 63 3.77 -7.02 18.03
C ASP A 63 2.64 -7.65 17.20
N PRO A 64 2.91 -8.50 16.20
CA PRO A 64 1.87 -9.11 15.36
C PRO A 64 0.84 -9.94 16.12
N LYS A 65 1.15 -10.35 17.36
CA LYS A 65 0.29 -11.20 18.19
C LYS A 65 -0.48 -10.43 19.27
N SER A 66 -0.30 -9.11 19.38
CA SER A 66 -0.93 -8.31 20.42
C SER A 66 -1.44 -6.99 19.88
N ILE A 67 -2.76 -6.82 19.97
CA ILE A 67 -3.42 -5.59 19.54
C ILE A 67 -3.24 -4.47 20.56
N SER A 68 -3.08 -4.81 21.85
CA SER A 68 -2.85 -3.82 22.91
C SER A 68 -1.52 -3.08 22.79
N LYS A 69 -0.53 -3.69 22.15
CA LYS A 69 0.79 -3.08 21.90
C LYS A 69 0.85 -2.26 20.60
N GLY A 70 -0.21 -2.24 19.80
CA GLY A 70 -0.20 -1.45 18.58
C GLY A 70 -0.35 0.05 18.83
N LYS A 71 -0.36 0.82 17.75
CA LYS A 71 -0.62 2.25 17.78
C LYS A 71 -1.39 2.73 16.56
N TRP A 72 -2.24 3.72 16.76
CA TRP A 72 -2.95 4.42 15.70
C TRP A 72 -1.97 5.28 14.90
N VAL A 73 -2.03 5.20 13.57
CA VAL A 73 -1.17 5.95 12.66
C VAL A 73 -2.01 6.55 11.53
N SER A 74 -1.58 7.69 11.01
CA SER A 74 -2.23 8.30 9.84
C SER A 74 -1.86 7.52 8.58
N THR A 75 -2.82 7.35 7.67
CA THR A 75 -2.52 6.90 6.30
C THR A 75 -1.97 8.05 5.45
N ARG A 76 -1.33 7.73 4.32
CA ARG A 76 -0.88 8.71 3.31
C ARG A 76 -2.03 9.35 2.53
N GLU A 77 -3.22 8.76 2.56
CA GLU A 77 -4.41 9.21 1.84
C GLU A 77 -5.17 10.34 2.55
N ASN A 78 -4.54 11.00 3.52
CA ASN A 78 -4.91 12.32 4.05
C ASN A 78 -6.42 12.59 4.20
N ASP A 79 -7.00 12.15 5.32
CA ASP A 79 -8.26 12.71 5.82
C ASP A 79 -8.42 12.64 7.36
N ILE A 80 -7.31 12.48 8.10
CA ILE A 80 -7.27 12.94 9.50
C ILE A 80 -7.17 14.49 9.56
N MET A 81 -6.78 15.13 8.46
CA MET A 81 -6.74 16.60 8.32
C MET A 81 -8.11 17.29 8.51
N LEU A 82 -9.20 16.52 8.47
CA LEU A 82 -10.57 16.98 8.69
C LEU A 82 -11.25 16.29 9.88
N MET A 83 -10.51 15.72 10.83
CA MET A 83 -11.12 15.40 12.13
C MET A 83 -11.44 16.69 12.86
N GLU A 84 -12.57 17.28 12.51
CA GLU A 84 -13.34 18.11 13.42
C GLU A 84 -13.40 17.39 14.78
N THR A 85 -13.47 18.14 15.87
CA THR A 85 -13.58 17.65 17.27
C THR A 85 -14.80 16.74 17.53
N ARG A 86 -15.55 16.39 16.48
CA ARG A 86 -16.65 15.44 16.46
C ARG A 86 -16.21 14.06 15.95
N LYS A 87 -15.37 13.97 14.91
CA LYS A 87 -14.92 12.69 14.34
C LYS A 87 -13.95 11.94 15.26
N ASP A 88 -13.10 12.66 15.99
CA ASP A 88 -12.20 12.08 16.99
C ASP A 88 -12.97 11.50 18.19
N LYS A 89 -13.99 12.23 18.68
CA LYS A 89 -14.89 11.76 19.74
C LYS A 89 -15.66 10.53 19.29
N LEU A 90 -16.13 10.54 18.04
CA LEU A 90 -16.83 9.42 17.43
C LEU A 90 -15.91 8.18 17.31
N LEU A 91 -14.68 8.34 16.81
CA LEU A 91 -13.69 7.26 16.78
C LEU A 91 -13.42 6.69 18.18
N CYS A 92 -13.25 7.55 19.19
CA CYS A 92 -13.10 7.11 20.58
C CYS A 92 -14.30 6.28 21.07
N GLN A 93 -15.52 6.60 20.64
CA GLN A 93 -16.72 5.84 20.98
C GLN A 93 -16.70 4.44 20.35
N TYR A 94 -16.33 4.32 19.07
CA TYR A 94 -16.18 3.00 18.43
C TYR A 94 -15.08 2.15 19.08
N ILE A 95 -13.92 2.74 19.42
CA ILE A 95 -12.84 2.00 20.10
C ILE A 95 -13.30 1.54 21.48
N LYS A 96 -14.02 2.41 22.22
CA LYS A 96 -14.58 2.04 23.51
C LYS A 96 -15.58 0.90 23.37
N SER A 97 -16.50 1.00 22.42
CA SER A 97 -17.51 0.00 22.11
C SER A 97 -16.87 -1.36 21.76
N TYR A 98 -15.85 -1.36 20.90
CA TYR A 98 -15.06 -2.54 20.59
C TYR A 98 -14.41 -3.16 21.83
N ASN A 99 -13.77 -2.35 22.67
CA ASN A 99 -13.10 -2.83 23.88
C ASN A 99 -14.08 -3.38 24.91
N ASP A 100 -15.20 -2.69 25.13
CA ASP A 100 -16.27 -3.14 26.03
C ASP A 100 -16.80 -4.50 25.55
N TYR A 101 -16.99 -4.64 24.23
CA TYR A 101 -17.47 -5.85 23.60
C TYR A 101 -16.47 -7.04 23.72
N VAL A 102 -15.19 -6.83 23.39
CA VAL A 102 -14.15 -7.87 23.45
C VAL A 102 -13.77 -8.23 24.90
N SER A 103 -13.98 -7.32 25.86
CA SER A 103 -13.70 -7.57 27.27
C SER A 103 -14.58 -8.67 27.90
N ILE A 104 -15.77 -8.93 27.33
CA ILE A 104 -16.69 -9.98 27.79
C ILE A 104 -15.98 -11.35 27.78
N ASP A 105 -15.20 -11.61 26.74
CA ASP A 105 -14.43 -12.86 26.57
C ASP A 105 -12.97 -12.72 27.01
N LYS A 106 -12.63 -11.67 27.76
CA LYS A 106 -11.26 -11.35 28.21
C LYS A 106 -10.26 -11.24 27.07
N GLY A 107 -10.69 -10.75 25.90
CA GLY A 107 -9.80 -10.53 24.76
C GLY A 107 -8.84 -9.36 24.97
N ASP A 108 -7.84 -9.27 24.08
CA ASP A 108 -6.84 -8.20 24.11
C ASP A 108 -7.45 -6.86 23.69
N LEU A 109 -7.22 -5.81 24.50
CA LEU A 109 -7.89 -4.52 24.34
C LEU A 109 -7.09 -3.59 23.44
N MET A 110 -7.79 -2.89 22.55
CA MET A 110 -7.17 -1.92 21.67
C MET A 110 -6.79 -0.63 22.42
N PRO A 111 -5.61 -0.04 22.16
CA PRO A 111 -5.24 1.22 22.79
C PRO A 111 -6.23 2.32 22.43
N ARG A 112 -6.51 3.20 23.39
CA ARG A 112 -7.39 4.34 23.17
C ARG A 112 -6.76 5.33 22.20
N PHE A 113 -7.59 6.05 21.46
CA PHE A 113 -7.14 7.20 20.68
C PHE A 113 -6.93 8.41 21.60
N THR A 114 -5.69 8.67 22.02
CA THR A 114 -5.38 9.63 23.09
C THR A 114 -5.30 11.08 22.59
N LEU A 115 -5.25 12.03 23.52
CA LEU A 115 -4.98 13.44 23.23
C LEU A 115 -3.58 13.64 22.62
N GLU A 116 -2.61 12.81 22.99
CA GLU A 116 -1.25 12.85 22.42
C GLU A 116 -1.24 12.46 20.95
N CYS A 117 -2.02 11.44 20.56
CA CYS A 117 -2.24 11.13 19.15
C CYS A 117 -2.75 12.38 18.40
N ARG A 118 -3.73 13.10 18.97
CA ARG A 118 -4.24 14.35 18.37
C ARG A 118 -3.18 15.43 18.21
N LYS A 119 -2.35 15.65 19.24
CA LYS A 119 -1.25 16.62 19.17
C LYS A 119 -0.26 16.27 18.06
N LEU A 120 0.09 14.98 17.96
CA LEU A 120 1.00 14.48 16.92
C LEU A 120 0.41 14.69 15.52
N TYR A 121 -0.89 14.47 15.33
CA TYR A 121 -1.55 14.72 14.05
C TYR A 121 -1.64 16.21 13.69
N LEU A 122 -1.91 17.09 14.66
CA LEU A 122 -1.90 18.54 14.44
C LEU A 122 -0.51 19.01 13.99
N GLN A 123 0.54 18.53 14.64
CA GLN A 123 1.91 18.86 14.28
C GLN A 123 2.26 18.38 12.86
N GLN A 124 1.90 17.13 12.52
CA GLN A 124 2.13 16.60 11.16
C GLN A 124 1.41 17.41 10.08
N ASN A 125 0.22 17.94 10.36
CA ASN A 125 -0.51 18.82 9.44
C ASN A 125 0.23 20.15 9.22
N GLU A 126 0.71 20.78 10.30
CA GLU A 126 1.49 22.01 10.19
C GLU A 126 2.78 21.80 9.38
N ASP A 127 3.48 20.69 9.61
CA ASP A 127 4.69 20.36 8.87
C ASP A 127 4.41 20.10 7.39
N MET A 128 3.32 19.40 7.07
CA MET A 128 2.93 19.17 5.67
C MET A 128 2.56 20.47 4.94
N LYS A 129 1.85 21.40 5.60
CA LYS A 129 1.57 22.72 5.03
C LYS A 129 2.83 23.50 4.74
N LYS A 130 3.85 23.40 5.60
CA LYS A 130 5.16 24.01 5.35
C LYS A 130 5.82 23.40 4.12
N ILE A 131 5.84 22.07 4.01
CA ILE A 131 6.41 21.36 2.86
C ILE A 131 5.69 21.73 1.56
N GLU A 132 4.36 21.79 1.57
CA GLU A 132 3.58 22.22 0.39
C GLU A 132 3.92 23.66 -0.03
N GLN A 133 4.09 24.55 0.95
CA GLN A 133 4.47 25.94 0.68
C GLN A 133 5.90 26.02 0.13
N GLU A 134 6.84 25.27 0.70
CA GLU A 134 8.21 25.17 0.20
C GLU A 134 8.24 24.65 -1.24
N PHE A 135 7.46 23.61 -1.56
CA PHE A 135 7.37 23.07 -2.91
C PHE A 135 6.80 24.08 -3.91
N LYS A 136 5.76 24.84 -3.51
CA LYS A 136 5.23 25.94 -4.34
C LYS A 136 6.27 27.02 -4.59
N ASN A 137 7.02 27.41 -3.55
CA ASN A 137 8.07 28.40 -3.67
C ASN A 137 9.21 27.92 -4.59
N GLN A 138 9.65 26.67 -4.43
CA GLN A 138 10.68 26.06 -5.30
C GLN A 138 10.23 25.99 -6.76
N ASN A 139 8.97 25.63 -7.03
CA ASN A 139 8.44 25.62 -8.39
C ASN A 139 8.39 27.03 -8.99
N ALA A 140 7.98 28.04 -8.21
CA ALA A 140 7.97 29.42 -8.66
C ALA A 140 9.39 29.92 -8.99
N GLU A 141 10.37 29.57 -8.15
CA GLU A 141 11.78 29.88 -8.39
C GLU A 141 12.32 29.18 -9.65
N LEU A 142 11.97 27.91 -9.85
CA LEU A 142 12.36 27.13 -11.03
C LEU A 142 11.77 27.71 -12.33
N GLU A 143 10.51 28.14 -12.32
CA GLU A 143 9.90 28.82 -13.46
C GLU A 143 10.53 30.19 -13.73
N ASN A 144 10.87 30.95 -12.68
CA ASN A 144 11.60 32.21 -12.82
C ASN A 144 12.99 32.00 -13.45
N LEU A 145 13.74 31.01 -12.97
CA LEU A 145 15.06 30.66 -13.53
C LEU A 145 14.95 30.23 -15.00
N LYS A 146 13.93 29.44 -15.37
CA LYS A 146 13.68 29.10 -16.78
C LYS A 146 13.41 30.34 -17.63
N SER A 147 12.66 31.31 -17.12
CA SER A 147 12.40 32.58 -17.81
C SER A 147 13.70 33.35 -18.03
N ILE A 148 14.53 33.52 -16.99
CA ILE A 148 15.82 34.22 -17.09
C ILE A 148 16.74 33.54 -18.12
N LEU A 149 16.81 32.21 -18.12
CA LEU A 149 17.62 31.46 -19.08
C LEU A 149 17.12 31.65 -20.52
N LYS A 150 15.80 31.64 -20.72
CA LYS A 150 15.18 31.92 -22.02
C LYS A 150 15.48 33.34 -22.51
N ASP A 151 15.36 34.33 -21.64
CA ASP A 151 15.66 35.74 -21.94
C ASP A 151 17.16 35.94 -22.25
N SER A 152 18.01 35.10 -21.66
CA SER A 152 19.46 35.05 -21.92
C SER A 152 19.83 34.31 -23.22
N GLY A 153 18.84 33.84 -24.00
CA GLY A 153 19.05 33.11 -25.26
C GLY A 153 19.48 31.64 -25.09
N LEU A 154 19.47 31.13 -23.85
CA LEU A 154 19.73 29.72 -23.55
C LEU A 154 18.39 28.97 -23.51
N GLU A 155 17.89 28.55 -24.68
CA GLU A 155 16.78 27.60 -24.71
C GLU A 155 17.24 26.24 -24.18
N ILE A 156 16.72 25.85 -23.02
CA ILE A 156 16.78 24.45 -22.57
C ILE A 156 15.83 23.66 -23.49
N LYS A 157 16.35 23.22 -24.65
CA LYS A 157 15.69 22.18 -25.42
C LYS A 157 15.84 20.90 -24.62
N ASN A 158 14.74 20.43 -24.04
CA ASN A 158 14.62 19.06 -23.56
C ASN A 158 14.71 18.12 -24.77
N ILE A 159 15.93 17.85 -25.22
CA ILE A 159 16.20 16.86 -26.26
C ILE A 159 16.18 15.51 -25.56
N PHE A 160 14.97 14.98 -25.33
CA PHE A 160 14.82 13.59 -24.96
C PHE A 160 15.04 12.74 -26.21
N LYS A 161 15.95 11.77 -26.11
CA LYS A 161 16.15 10.76 -27.15
C LYS A 161 15.16 9.61 -26.94
N LYS A 162 14.80 8.90 -28.00
CA LYS A 162 14.04 7.64 -27.86
C LYS A 162 14.97 6.50 -27.49
N ILE A 163 14.51 5.57 -26.64
CA ILE A 163 15.24 4.35 -26.31
C ILE A 163 15.01 3.34 -27.42
N ASP A 164 16.04 3.04 -28.20
CA ASP A 164 16.00 1.94 -29.16
C ASP A 164 16.11 0.59 -28.45
N TYR A 165 15.28 -0.37 -28.85
CA TYR A 165 15.26 -1.70 -28.23
C TYR A 165 14.99 -2.82 -29.22
N ARG A 166 15.39 -4.03 -28.84
CA ARG A 166 15.06 -5.29 -29.53
C ARG A 166 14.36 -6.21 -28.56
N PHE A 167 13.12 -6.55 -28.88
CA PHE A 167 12.30 -7.50 -28.15
C PHE A 167 11.46 -8.31 -29.15
N GLU A 168 11.55 -9.64 -29.08
CA GLU A 168 10.96 -10.51 -30.10
C GLU A 168 9.43 -10.45 -30.11
N THR A 169 8.82 -10.46 -28.92
CA THR A 169 7.37 -10.49 -28.74
C THR A 169 7.03 -9.99 -27.35
N ASN A 170 5.95 -9.23 -27.25
CA ASN A 170 5.35 -8.83 -25.99
C ASN A 170 4.20 -9.74 -25.54
N ILE A 171 3.99 -10.86 -26.25
CA ILE A 171 3.08 -11.94 -25.89
C ILE A 171 3.93 -13.13 -25.45
N LEU A 172 3.76 -13.55 -24.21
CA LEU A 172 4.50 -14.62 -23.54
C LEU A 172 3.54 -15.70 -23.07
N THR A 173 4.05 -16.90 -22.80
CA THR A 173 3.34 -17.96 -22.08
C THR A 173 3.91 -18.13 -20.68
N VAL A 174 3.10 -18.59 -19.73
CA VAL A 174 3.57 -18.84 -18.35
C VAL A 174 4.78 -19.80 -18.36
N GLY A 175 5.88 -19.36 -17.76
CA GLY A 175 7.15 -20.07 -17.74
C GLY A 175 8.18 -19.58 -18.77
N ASP A 176 7.77 -18.74 -19.73
CA ASP A 176 8.68 -18.21 -20.74
C ASP A 176 9.73 -17.27 -20.16
N ILE A 177 10.92 -17.33 -20.75
CA ILE A 177 12.04 -16.43 -20.50
C ILE A 177 12.39 -15.76 -21.82
N LYS A 178 12.16 -14.45 -21.92
CA LYS A 178 12.53 -13.66 -23.10
C LYS A 178 13.56 -12.60 -22.76
N LYS A 179 14.47 -12.37 -23.70
CA LYS A 179 15.53 -11.38 -23.57
C LYS A 179 15.11 -10.09 -24.26
N ILE A 180 15.28 -8.96 -23.58
CA ILE A 180 15.18 -7.62 -24.17
C ILE A 180 16.55 -6.96 -24.15
N LYS A 181 16.92 -6.33 -25.27
CA LYS A 181 18.16 -5.57 -25.40
C LYS A 181 17.84 -4.10 -25.65
N LEU A 182 18.31 -3.22 -24.78
CA LEU A 182 18.18 -1.77 -24.89
C LEU A 182 19.50 -1.20 -25.43
N LEU A 183 19.44 -0.54 -26.59
CA LEU A 183 20.59 -0.02 -27.33
C LEU A 183 21.00 1.37 -26.80
N ILE A 184 21.26 1.46 -25.49
CA ILE A 184 21.69 2.71 -24.86
C ILE A 184 22.91 2.49 -23.95
N ASN A 185 23.82 3.47 -23.96
CA ASN A 185 25.11 3.42 -23.25
C ASN A 185 25.07 4.19 -21.92
N THR A 186 23.89 4.23 -21.29
CA THR A 186 23.66 4.95 -20.02
C THR A 186 23.02 4.02 -19.01
N ASN A 187 23.13 4.37 -17.73
CA ASN A 187 22.45 3.62 -16.67
C ASN A 187 20.93 3.65 -16.87
N ILE A 188 20.33 2.47 -16.92
CA ILE A 188 18.88 2.24 -16.99
C ILE A 188 18.37 1.79 -15.65
N LYS A 189 17.24 2.36 -15.24
CA LYS A 189 16.36 1.81 -14.21
C LYS A 189 15.12 1.24 -14.89
N PHE A 190 14.52 0.21 -14.30
CA PHE A 190 13.25 -0.33 -14.76
C PHE A 190 12.25 -0.43 -13.61
N ILE A 191 10.98 -0.44 -13.98
CA ILE A 191 9.83 -0.63 -13.08
C ILE A 191 8.96 -1.71 -13.71
N SER A 192 8.61 -2.74 -12.93
CA SER A 192 7.62 -3.76 -13.30
C SER A 192 6.28 -3.38 -12.69
N GLY A 193 5.21 -3.45 -13.49
CA GLY A 193 3.85 -3.16 -13.02
C GLY A 193 3.30 -4.21 -12.05
N ASN A 194 3.83 -5.44 -12.07
CA ASN A 194 3.41 -6.51 -11.18
C ASN A 194 4.46 -7.64 -11.12
N ASP A 195 5.22 -7.69 -10.03
CA ASP A 195 6.28 -8.68 -9.81
C ASP A 195 5.77 -10.11 -9.59
N GLU A 196 4.47 -10.30 -9.30
CA GLU A 196 3.87 -11.64 -9.23
C GLU A 196 3.57 -12.24 -10.61
N ILE A 197 3.37 -11.37 -11.61
CA ILE A 197 3.06 -11.75 -12.98
C ILE A 197 4.35 -11.89 -13.79
N LEU A 198 5.32 -11.00 -13.54
CA LEU A 198 6.52 -10.89 -14.36
C LEU A 198 7.73 -10.51 -13.51
N LYS A 199 8.81 -11.27 -13.65
CA LYS A 199 10.11 -10.99 -13.00
C LYS A 199 11.11 -10.51 -14.04
N ILE A 200 11.85 -9.44 -13.71
CA ILE A 200 12.87 -8.87 -14.59
C ILE A 200 14.22 -8.98 -13.90
N GLU A 201 15.20 -9.50 -14.62
CA GLU A 201 16.58 -9.59 -14.15
C GLU A 201 17.49 -8.89 -15.13
N LYS A 202 18.30 -7.93 -14.63
CA LYS A 202 19.32 -7.29 -15.45
C LYS A 202 20.47 -8.27 -15.65
N LEU A 203 20.82 -8.53 -16.89
CA LEU A 203 21.99 -9.31 -17.26
C LEU A 203 23.25 -8.44 -17.15
N GLU A 204 24.40 -9.05 -16.86
CA GLU A 204 25.68 -8.36 -16.88
C GLU A 204 25.93 -7.79 -18.29
N SER A 205 25.80 -6.47 -18.41
CA SER A 205 26.02 -5.74 -19.64
C SER A 205 27.36 -5.01 -19.59
N SER A 206 28.19 -5.18 -20.62
CA SER A 206 29.31 -4.27 -20.84
C SER A 206 28.77 -2.90 -21.28
N LEU A 207 29.36 -1.80 -20.81
CA LEU A 207 28.93 -0.43 -21.15
C LEU A 207 28.95 -0.11 -22.66
N GLN A 208 29.58 -0.97 -23.47
CA GLN A 208 29.73 -0.81 -24.91
C GLN A 208 28.62 -1.51 -25.73
N GLU A 209 27.89 -2.46 -25.16
CA GLU A 209 26.96 -3.32 -25.93
C GLU A 209 25.46 -3.09 -25.62
N GLY A 210 25.15 -2.10 -24.80
CA GLY A 210 23.79 -1.80 -24.34
C GLY A 210 23.37 -2.63 -23.12
N SER A 211 22.21 -2.29 -22.53
CA SER A 211 21.70 -3.02 -21.35
C SER A 211 20.81 -4.18 -21.77
N GLU A 212 20.99 -5.34 -21.15
CA GLU A 212 20.20 -6.54 -21.45
C GLU A 212 19.43 -7.00 -20.21
N PHE A 213 18.21 -7.47 -20.42
CA PHE A 213 17.33 -7.94 -19.35
C PHE A 213 16.65 -9.25 -19.75
N ASN A 214 16.52 -10.15 -18.78
CA ASN A 214 15.63 -11.31 -18.87
C ASN A 214 14.26 -10.94 -18.31
N ILE A 215 13.22 -11.34 -19.02
CA ILE A 215 11.81 -11.20 -18.66
C ILE A 215 11.26 -12.60 -18.45
N HIS A 216 10.96 -12.95 -17.20
CA HIS A 216 10.33 -14.20 -16.80
C HIS A 216 8.82 -14.01 -16.63
N ALA A 217 8.04 -14.77 -17.38
CA ALA A 217 6.59 -14.85 -17.22
C ALA A 217 6.23 -15.83 -16.09
N LEU A 218 5.69 -15.33 -14.97
CA LEU A 218 5.39 -16.13 -13.77
C LEU A 218 3.93 -16.57 -13.68
N LYS A 219 2.99 -15.69 -14.05
CA LYS A 219 1.55 -15.95 -14.02
C LYS A 219 0.87 -15.32 -15.22
N SER A 220 -0.28 -15.86 -15.62
CA SER A 220 -1.09 -15.27 -16.69
C SER A 220 -1.66 -13.92 -16.27
N GLY A 221 -1.79 -13.01 -17.23
CA GLY A 221 -2.27 -11.66 -16.98
C GLY A 221 -1.67 -10.62 -17.92
N LYS A 222 -2.03 -9.36 -17.68
CA LYS A 222 -1.49 -8.19 -18.38
C LYS A 222 -0.66 -7.36 -17.42
N THR A 223 0.54 -6.98 -17.84
CA THR A 223 1.43 -6.12 -17.05
C THR A 223 2.20 -5.18 -17.97
N LYS A 224 2.98 -4.29 -17.39
CA LYS A 224 3.76 -3.29 -18.11
C LYS A 224 5.17 -3.22 -17.54
N ILE A 225 6.15 -3.02 -18.41
CA ILE A 225 7.52 -2.69 -18.03
C ILE A 225 7.80 -1.25 -18.46
N ILE A 226 8.40 -0.47 -17.57
CA ILE A 226 8.82 0.90 -17.85
C ILE A 226 10.34 0.99 -17.66
N PHE A 227 11.06 1.43 -18.69
CA PHE A 227 12.50 1.70 -18.65
C PHE A 227 12.76 3.20 -18.65
N ILE A 228 13.64 3.65 -17.74
CA ILE A 228 13.96 5.06 -17.52
C ILE A 228 15.47 5.24 -17.62
N ALA A 229 15.88 6.21 -18.45
CA ALA A 229 17.27 6.63 -18.61
C ALA A 229 17.37 8.16 -18.69
N ILE A 230 18.49 8.71 -18.25
CA ILE A 230 18.74 10.16 -18.24
C ILE A 230 18.79 10.68 -19.69
N ASN A 231 18.07 11.76 -19.97
CA ASN A 231 17.94 12.37 -21.31
C ASN A 231 17.25 11.48 -22.36
N TYR A 232 16.49 10.48 -21.93
CA TYR A 232 15.62 9.67 -22.80
C TYR A 232 14.16 9.76 -22.38
N GLU A 233 13.26 9.62 -23.36
CA GLU A 233 11.85 9.35 -23.10
C GLU A 233 11.71 7.99 -22.42
N ALA A 234 10.80 7.86 -21.47
CA ALA A 234 10.53 6.58 -20.82
C ALA A 234 10.01 5.57 -21.85
N LEU A 235 10.61 4.40 -21.91
CA LEU A 235 10.15 3.33 -22.79
C LEU A 235 9.17 2.45 -22.02
N GLU A 236 7.98 2.30 -22.58
CA GLU A 236 6.88 1.57 -21.99
C GLU A 236 6.50 0.38 -22.86
N ILE A 237 6.53 -0.82 -22.30
CA ILE A 237 6.20 -2.06 -23.01
C ILE A 237 5.09 -2.79 -22.26
N GLU A 238 3.92 -2.89 -22.89
CA GLU A 238 2.82 -3.72 -22.39
C GLU A 238 3.07 -5.19 -22.74
N ILE A 239 2.93 -6.07 -21.75
CA ILE A 239 3.18 -7.50 -21.88
C ILE A 239 1.91 -8.27 -21.52
N LEU A 240 1.56 -9.20 -22.40
CA LEU A 240 0.46 -10.15 -22.22
C LEU A 240 1.07 -11.53 -21.96
N ILE A 241 0.69 -12.15 -20.85
CA ILE A 241 1.06 -13.54 -20.54
C ILE A 241 -0.20 -14.40 -20.58
N ASN A 242 -0.20 -15.38 -21.48
CA ASN A 242 -1.26 -16.38 -21.63
C ASN A 242 -0.98 -17.62 -20.79
#